data_AF-A0A914PQQ1-F1
#
_entry.id   AF-A0A914PQQ1-F1
#
_cell.length_a   1.000
_cell.length_b   1.000
_cell.length_c   1.000
_cell.angle_alpha   90.00
_cell.angle_beta   90.00
_cell.angle_gamma   90.00
#
_symmetry.space_group_name_H-M   'P 1'
#
loop_
_entity.id
_entity.type
_entity.pdbx_description
1 polymer ?
#
loop_
_entity_poly.entity_id
_entity_poly.type
_entity_poly.pdbx_seq_one_letter_code
_entity_poly.pdbx_strand_id
1 'polypeptide(L)'
;MRGRGSIKLAREKFAQASRKQVIFSFVIAGLSLLLLFIGLFFVWRFREDIDNIHYYNKHGEWRDTCQKVCSAKYDVPPLILISLDGFRADYLERNITPAIQRLINCGVSSPYMYPTFPASTFPNHYTIATGLYPESHGIVDNYVFW
;
A
#
# COMPACT_ATOMS: atom_id res chain seq x y z
N MET A 1 45.51 11.82 68.74
CA MET A 1 44.16 11.66 68.15
C MET A 1 44.17 12.13 66.70
N ARG A 2 44.53 11.30 65.71
CA ARG A 2 44.69 11.76 64.30
C ARG A 2 44.35 10.68 63.25
N GLY A 3 43.41 9.78 63.53
CA GLY A 3 43.09 8.62 62.66
C GLY A 3 41.68 8.58 62.06
N ARG A 4 40.72 9.39 62.55
CA ARG A 4 39.31 9.32 62.11
C ARG A 4 38.98 10.09 60.83
N GLY A 5 39.81 11.07 60.43
CA GLY A 5 39.55 11.92 59.25
C GLY A 5 39.82 11.22 57.91
N SER A 6 40.94 10.49 57.79
CA SER A 6 41.32 9.81 56.53
C SER A 6 40.35 8.71 56.11
N ILE A 7 39.75 8.01 57.06
CA ILE A 7 38.80 6.92 56.77
C ILE A 7 37.47 7.48 56.24
N LYS A 8 37.01 8.63 56.76
CA LYS A 8 35.81 9.31 56.24
C LYS A 8 36.02 9.80 54.81
N LEU A 9 37.16 10.43 54.52
CA LEU A 9 37.48 10.93 53.19
C LEU A 9 37.61 9.79 52.16
N ALA A 10 38.25 8.68 52.53
CA ALA A 10 38.35 7.51 51.67
C ALA A 10 36.96 6.91 51.37
N ARG A 11 36.08 6.83 52.38
CA ARG A 11 34.72 6.29 52.25
C ARG A 11 33.81 7.18 51.40
N GLU A 12 33.96 8.50 51.49
CA GLU A 12 33.27 9.47 50.63
C GLU A 12 33.76 9.40 49.17
N LYS A 13 35.08 9.29 48.95
CA LYS A 13 35.65 9.08 47.62
C LYS A 13 35.18 7.78 46.98
N PHE A 14 35.09 6.68 47.75
CA PHE A 14 34.55 5.40 47.28
C PHE A 14 33.05 5.49 46.93
N ALA A 15 32.24 6.15 47.78
CA ALA A 15 30.81 6.35 47.51
C ALA A 15 30.56 7.27 46.31
N GLN A 16 31.41 8.28 46.09
CA GLN A 16 31.34 9.16 44.93
C GLN A 16 31.79 8.47 43.66
N ALA A 17 32.80 7.58 43.74
CA ALA A 17 33.23 6.75 42.62
C ALA A 17 32.14 5.75 42.20
N SER A 18 31.47 5.09 43.16
CA SER A 18 30.39 4.14 42.85
C SER A 18 29.17 4.84 42.24
N ARG A 19 28.78 6.04 42.71
CA ARG A 19 27.70 6.83 42.09
C ARG A 19 27.99 7.19 40.63
N LYS A 20 29.23 7.61 40.33
CA LYS A 20 29.63 7.93 38.95
C LYS A 20 29.59 6.69 38.06
N GLN A 21 30.01 5.54 38.58
CA GLN A 21 30.01 4.26 37.86
C GLN A 21 28.58 3.76 37.56
N VAL A 22 27.64 3.95 38.49
CA VAL A 22 26.21 3.64 38.30
C VAL A 22 25.59 4.55 37.23
N ILE A 23 25.87 5.86 37.27
CA ILE A 23 25.36 6.82 36.27
C ILE A 23 25.89 6.48 34.86
N PHE A 24 27.18 6.15 34.74
CA PHE A 24 27.78 5.75 33.47
C PHE A 24 27.12 4.50 32.88
N SER A 25 26.79 3.52 33.74
CA SER A 25 26.08 2.30 33.32
C SER A 25 24.69 2.61 32.73
N PHE A 26 23.91 3.50 33.36
CA PHE A 26 22.62 3.91 32.84
C PHE A 26 22.71 4.69 31.51
N VAL A 27 23.74 5.53 31.34
CA VAL A 27 23.97 6.25 30.08
C VAL A 27 24.33 5.28 28.95
N ILE A 28 25.18 4.29 29.20
CA ILE A 28 25.54 3.26 28.21
C ILE A 28 24.32 2.40 27.87
N ALA A 29 23.55 1.95 28.86
CA ALA A 29 22.33 1.19 28.64
C ALA A 29 21.30 1.97 27.82
N GLY A 30 21.14 3.27 28.09
CA GLY A 30 20.28 4.16 27.33
C GLY A 30 20.74 4.36 25.88
N LEU A 31 22.04 4.54 25.64
CA LEU A 31 22.60 4.63 24.28
C LEU A 31 22.46 3.32 23.51
N SER A 32 22.68 2.17 24.15
CA SER A 32 22.47 0.86 23.51
C SER A 32 21.00 0.64 23.14
N LEU A 33 20.06 1.02 24.01
CA LEU A 33 18.62 0.97 23.72
C LEU A 33 18.26 1.91 22.56
N LEU A 34 18.80 3.13 22.54
CA LEU A 34 18.58 4.09 21.45
C LEU A 34 19.07 3.53 20.11
N LEU A 35 20.27 2.95 20.08
CA LEU A 35 20.84 2.33 18.87
C LEU A 35 20.01 1.13 18.40
N LEU A 36 19.48 0.33 19.34
CA LEU A 36 18.54 -0.76 19.03
C LEU A 36 17.25 -0.23 18.41
N PHE A 37 16.66 0.82 18.98
CA PHE A 37 15.45 1.45 18.44
C PHE A 37 15.68 2.07 17.06
N ILE A 38 16.81 2.74 16.86
CA ILE A 38 17.20 3.27 15.54
C ILE A 38 17.37 2.12 14.54
N GLY A 39 18.07 1.06 14.92
CA GLY A 39 18.24 -0.13 14.07
C GLY A 39 16.91 -0.78 13.69
N LEU A 40 16.01 -0.97 14.66
CA LEU A 40 14.66 -1.50 14.42
C LEU A 40 13.82 -0.57 13.55
N PHE A 41 13.91 0.74 13.72
CA PHE A 41 13.24 1.72 12.87
C PHE A 41 13.75 1.63 11.43
N PHE A 42 15.07 1.57 11.23
CA PHE A 42 15.65 1.41 9.90
C PHE A 42 15.27 0.07 9.28
N VAL A 43 15.32 -1.04 10.03
CA VAL A 43 14.88 -2.37 9.53
C VAL A 43 13.40 -2.35 9.12
N TRP A 44 12.53 -1.75 9.94
CA TRP A 44 11.11 -1.62 9.62
C TRP A 44 10.88 -0.76 8.38
N ARG A 45 11.54 0.40 8.31
CA ARG A 45 11.47 1.32 7.16
C ARG A 45 11.98 0.65 5.87
N PHE A 46 13.09 -0.09 5.97
CA PHE A 46 13.68 -0.77 4.81
C PHE A 46 12.87 -1.99 4.38
N ARG A 47 12.21 -2.70 5.31
CA ARG A 47 11.30 -3.81 4.98
C ARG A 47 10.14 -3.35 4.10
N GLU A 48 9.57 -2.19 4.42
CA GLU A 48 8.47 -1.60 3.65
C GLU A 48 8.90 -1.24 2.21
N ASP A 49 10.14 -0.79 2.02
CA ASP A 49 10.68 -0.52 0.69
C ASP A 49 10.97 -1.81 -0.10
N ILE A 50 11.48 -2.88 0.55
CA ILE A 50 11.75 -4.17 -0.10
C ILE A 50 10.46 -4.87 -0.56
N ASP A 51 9.40 -4.86 0.25
CA ASP A 51 8.11 -5.46 -0.12
C ASP A 51 7.50 -4.76 -1.35
N ASN A 52 7.63 -3.43 -1.44
CA ASN A 52 7.23 -2.67 -2.62
C ASN A 52 8.07 -3.04 -3.86
N ILE A 53 9.39 -3.12 -3.73
CA ILE A 53 10.29 -3.50 -4.84
C ILE A 53 9.98 -4.92 -5.34
N HIS A 54 9.70 -5.86 -4.43
CA HIS A 54 9.39 -7.24 -4.81
C HIS A 54 8.01 -7.34 -5.50
N TYR A 55 7.05 -6.52 -5.08
CA TYR A 55 5.77 -6.39 -5.76
C TYR A 55 5.94 -5.88 -7.21
N TYR A 56 6.76 -4.84 -7.42
CA TYR A 56 7.06 -4.33 -8.77
C TYR A 56 7.79 -5.35 -9.65
N ASN A 57 8.80 -6.05 -9.13
CA ASN A 57 9.62 -6.97 -9.93
C ASN A 57 8.94 -8.31 -10.25
N LYS A 58 7.96 -8.75 -9.46
CA LYS A 58 7.26 -10.04 -9.67
C LYS A 58 6.27 -9.99 -10.84
N HIS A 59 5.78 -8.81 -11.19
CA HIS A 59 4.91 -8.58 -12.34
C HIS A 59 5.76 -8.08 -13.50
N GLY A 60 6.32 -9.04 -14.27
CA GLY A 60 7.34 -8.84 -15.30
C GLY A 60 7.31 -7.50 -16.05
N GLU A 61 8.51 -6.97 -16.28
CA GLU A 61 8.84 -5.70 -16.91
C GLU A 61 7.91 -5.34 -18.09
N TRP A 62 6.88 -4.54 -17.80
CA TRP A 62 6.01 -4.01 -18.84
C TRP A 62 6.80 -2.96 -19.64
N ARG A 63 7.05 -3.17 -20.93
CA ARG A 63 7.72 -2.17 -21.79
C ARG A 63 7.09 -0.79 -21.60
N ASP A 64 7.83 0.24 -21.21
CA ASP A 64 7.28 1.56 -20.84
C ASP A 64 6.60 2.35 -21.97
N THR A 65 6.57 1.81 -23.18
CA THR A 65 5.99 2.46 -24.36
C THR A 65 4.52 2.09 -24.56
N CYS A 66 3.65 3.10 -24.60
CA CYS A 66 2.25 2.96 -25.00
C CYS A 66 2.13 2.97 -26.54
N GLN A 67 2.42 1.84 -27.20
CA GLN A 67 2.35 1.75 -28.67
C GLN A 67 1.10 0.96 -29.11
N LYS A 68 0.28 1.56 -29.98
CA LYS A 68 -0.84 0.88 -30.64
C LYS A 68 -0.31 0.14 -31.86
N VAL A 69 -0.15 -1.17 -31.77
CA VAL A 69 0.30 -2.03 -32.88
C VAL A 69 -0.82 -2.98 -33.26
N CYS A 70 -1.31 -2.88 -34.49
CA CYS A 70 -2.16 -3.92 -35.08
C CYS A 70 -1.27 -4.88 -35.86
N SER A 71 -1.41 -6.19 -35.63
CA SER A 71 -0.72 -7.19 -36.44
C SER A 71 -1.31 -7.19 -37.85
N ALA A 72 -0.46 -7.39 -38.87
CA ALA A 72 -0.87 -7.44 -40.28
C ALA A 72 -1.90 -8.55 -40.60
N LYS A 73 -2.18 -9.45 -39.64
CA LYS A 73 -3.18 -10.52 -39.76
C LYS A 73 -4.64 -10.04 -39.64
N TYR A 74 -4.90 -8.89 -39.02
CA TYR A 74 -6.26 -8.39 -38.78
C TYR A 74 -6.47 -7.03 -39.45
N ASP A 75 -7.47 -6.95 -40.33
CA ASP A 75 -7.82 -5.71 -41.04
C ASP A 75 -8.49 -4.67 -40.12
N VAL A 76 -9.16 -5.13 -39.06
CA VAL A 76 -9.82 -4.29 -38.06
C VAL A 76 -9.41 -4.68 -36.63
N PRO A 77 -9.21 -3.71 -35.72
CA PRO A 77 -8.94 -4.01 -34.31
C PRO A 77 -10.15 -4.69 -33.66
N PRO A 78 -9.99 -5.86 -33.02
CA PRO A 78 -11.10 -6.52 -32.33
C PRO A 78 -11.50 -5.72 -31.07
N LEU A 79 -12.80 -5.70 -30.78
CA LEU A 79 -13.33 -5.11 -29.55
C LEU A 79 -13.45 -6.19 -28.47
N ILE A 80 -12.89 -5.90 -27.29
CA ILE A 80 -13.03 -6.72 -26.09
C ILE A 80 -13.66 -5.86 -25.01
N LEU A 81 -14.84 -6.28 -24.51
CA LEU A 81 -15.48 -5.66 -23.35
C LEU A 81 -15.14 -6.48 -22.11
N ILE A 82 -14.46 -5.85 -21.14
CA ILE A 82 -14.09 -6.47 -19.86
C ILE A 82 -14.88 -5.79 -18.76
N SER A 83 -15.69 -6.55 -18.03
CA SER A 83 -16.41 -6.07 -16.85
C SER A 83 -15.80 -6.63 -15.58
N LEU A 84 -15.56 -5.76 -14.60
CA LEU A 84 -15.11 -6.11 -13.25
C LEU A 84 -16.26 -5.80 -12.28
N ASP A 85 -17.00 -6.82 -11.85
CA ASP A 85 -18.19 -6.60 -11.03
C ASP A 85 -17.83 -6.02 -9.65
N GLY A 86 -18.64 -5.07 -9.18
CA GLY A 86 -18.41 -4.34 -7.93
C GLY A 86 -17.13 -3.49 -7.89
N PHE A 87 -16.49 -3.21 -9.02
CA PHE A 87 -15.27 -2.39 -9.08
C PHE A 87 -15.62 -0.89 -8.99
N ARG A 88 -15.60 -0.36 -7.77
CA ARG A 88 -15.92 1.05 -7.49
C ARG A 88 -14.77 1.98 -7.94
N ALA A 89 -15.11 3.19 -8.35
CA ALA A 89 -14.15 4.15 -8.93
C ALA A 89 -12.94 4.48 -8.03
N ASP A 90 -13.15 4.61 -6.72
CA ASP A 90 -12.09 4.87 -5.72
C ASP A 90 -11.08 3.71 -5.58
N TYR A 91 -11.37 2.53 -6.13
CA TYR A 91 -10.44 1.41 -6.07
C TYR A 91 -9.20 1.67 -6.95
N LEU A 92 -9.30 2.56 -7.93
CA LEU A 92 -8.18 3.00 -8.75
C LEU A 92 -7.16 3.81 -7.96
N GLU A 93 -7.61 4.57 -6.95
CA GLU A 93 -6.74 5.43 -6.13
C GLU A 93 -5.87 4.65 -5.14
N ARG A 94 -6.15 3.35 -4.96
CA ARG A 94 -5.43 2.50 -4.00
C ARG A 94 -4.05 2.06 -4.47
N ASN A 95 -3.68 2.31 -5.75
CA ASN A 95 -2.40 1.91 -6.34
C ASN A 95 -2.05 0.40 -6.23
N ILE A 96 -3.04 -0.47 -6.02
CA ILE A 96 -2.86 -1.94 -5.92
C ILE A 96 -3.15 -2.68 -7.25
N THR A 97 -3.43 -1.95 -8.33
CA THR A 97 -3.81 -2.52 -9.65
C THR A 97 -2.87 -2.03 -10.77
N PRO A 98 -1.59 -2.45 -10.79
CA PRO A 98 -0.59 -1.91 -11.71
C PRO A 98 -0.95 -2.10 -13.20
N ALA A 99 -1.61 -3.22 -13.55
CA ALA A 99 -2.08 -3.45 -14.92
C ALA A 99 -3.19 -2.47 -15.34
N ILE A 100 -4.16 -2.21 -14.46
CA ILE A 100 -5.24 -1.25 -14.72
C ILE A 100 -4.69 0.17 -14.76
N GLN A 101 -3.77 0.51 -13.85
CA GLN A 101 -3.09 1.80 -13.86
C GLN A 101 -2.35 2.05 -15.17
N ARG A 102 -1.71 1.01 -15.73
CA ARG A 102 -1.09 1.10 -17.05
C ARG A 102 -2.12 1.32 -18.17
N LEU A 103 -3.28 0.67 -18.12
CA LEU A 103 -4.37 0.92 -19.08
C LEU A 103 -4.87 2.36 -19.01
N ILE A 104 -4.95 2.94 -17.81
CA ILE A 104 -5.30 4.34 -17.60
C ILE A 104 -4.22 5.25 -18.20
N ASN A 105 -2.95 5.02 -17.85
CA ASN A 105 -1.83 5.85 -18.30
C ASN A 105 -1.61 5.81 -19.83
N CYS A 106 -1.81 4.63 -20.46
CA CYS A 106 -1.63 4.44 -21.90
C CYS A 106 -2.92 4.62 -22.73
N GLY A 107 -4.07 4.78 -22.07
CA GLY A 107 -5.38 4.72 -22.69
C GLY A 107 -6.24 5.95 -22.39
N VAL A 108 -7.54 5.73 -22.27
CA VAL A 108 -8.53 6.76 -21.91
C VAL A 108 -9.32 6.25 -20.73
N SER A 109 -9.52 7.10 -19.72
CA SER A 109 -10.29 6.78 -18.51
C SER A 109 -11.19 7.94 -18.11
N SER A 110 -12.33 7.62 -17.51
CA SER A 110 -13.19 8.58 -16.81
C SER A 110 -12.93 8.51 -15.29
N PRO A 111 -13.09 9.61 -14.52
CA PRO A 111 -13.02 9.57 -13.06
C PRO A 111 -14.03 8.59 -12.44
N TYR A 112 -15.21 8.45 -13.04
CA TYR A 112 -16.24 7.49 -12.64
C TYR A 112 -17.24 7.26 -13.79
N MET A 113 -18.09 6.25 -13.62
CA MET A 113 -19.24 5.98 -14.48
C MET A 113 -20.47 5.78 -13.59
N TYR A 114 -21.58 6.43 -13.93
CA TYR A 114 -22.83 6.26 -13.19
C TYR A 114 -23.49 4.93 -13.56
N PRO A 115 -23.83 4.07 -12.58
CA PRO A 115 -24.67 2.91 -12.84
C PRO A 115 -26.12 3.35 -13.05
N THR A 116 -26.90 2.49 -13.69
CA THR A 116 -28.36 2.60 -13.64
C THR A 116 -28.89 2.23 -12.26
N PHE A 117 -30.10 2.70 -11.95
CA PHE A 117 -30.82 2.24 -10.76
C PHE A 117 -31.71 1.04 -11.11
N PRO A 118 -31.72 -0.04 -10.29
CA PRO A 118 -30.87 -0.25 -9.13
C PRO A 118 -29.41 -0.58 -9.52
N ALA A 119 -28.47 -0.27 -8.62
CA ALA A 119 -27.03 -0.54 -8.80
C ALA A 119 -26.69 -2.03 -8.57
N SER A 120 -27.42 -2.91 -9.27
CA SER A 120 -27.30 -4.37 -9.22
C SER A 120 -26.59 -4.92 -10.46
N THR A 121 -25.93 -6.08 -10.33
CA THR A 121 -25.13 -6.73 -11.38
C THR A 121 -25.89 -6.92 -12.70
N PHE A 122 -27.00 -7.67 -12.70
CA PHE A 122 -27.73 -8.03 -13.92
C PHE A 122 -28.31 -6.81 -14.64
N PRO A 123 -29.04 -5.88 -13.97
CA PRO A 123 -29.54 -4.68 -14.61
C PRO A 123 -28.44 -3.85 -15.29
N ASN A 124 -27.33 -3.59 -14.60
CA ASN A 124 -26.25 -2.75 -15.12
C ASN A 124 -25.48 -3.41 -16.28
N HIS A 125 -25.15 -4.70 -16.17
CA HIS A 125 -24.43 -5.39 -17.25
C HIS A 125 -25.28 -5.43 -18.53
N TYR A 126 -26.58 -5.63 -18.39
CA TYR A 126 -27.49 -5.65 -19.54
C TYR A 126 -27.73 -4.25 -20.11
N THR A 127 -27.79 -3.21 -19.26
CA THR A 127 -27.79 -1.81 -19.73
C THR A 127 -26.52 -1.51 -20.54
N ILE A 128 -25.33 -1.91 -20.11
CA ILE A 128 -24.08 -1.67 -20.86
C ILE A 128 -24.12 -2.35 -22.24
N ALA A 129 -24.67 -3.57 -22.32
CA ALA A 129 -24.76 -4.32 -23.57
C ALA A 129 -25.82 -3.77 -24.54
N THR A 130 -26.89 -3.17 -24.04
CA THR A 130 -28.07 -2.77 -24.85
C THR A 130 -28.21 -1.27 -25.05
N GLY A 131 -27.66 -0.46 -24.16
CA GLY A 131 -27.90 0.99 -24.10
C GLY A 131 -29.29 1.38 -23.60
N LEU A 132 -30.08 0.43 -23.08
CA LEU A 132 -31.44 0.67 -22.58
C LEU A 132 -31.46 0.79 -21.05
N TYR A 133 -32.47 1.46 -20.50
CA TYR A 133 -32.72 1.45 -19.06
C TYR A 133 -33.34 0.12 -18.59
N PRO A 134 -33.20 -0.25 -17.30
CA PRO A 134 -33.81 -1.45 -16.73
C PRO A 134 -35.31 -1.62 -16.98
N GLU A 135 -36.06 -0.52 -16.95
CA GLU A 135 -37.49 -0.50 -17.26
C GLU A 135 -37.80 -0.85 -18.72
N SER A 136 -36.88 -0.58 -19.65
CA SER A 136 -37.05 -0.82 -21.08
C SER A 136 -36.57 -2.20 -21.49
N HIS A 137 -35.46 -2.68 -20.90
CA HIS A 137 -34.92 -4.00 -21.21
C HIS A 137 -35.46 -5.13 -20.32
N GLY A 138 -36.29 -4.80 -19.32
CA GLY A 138 -37.04 -5.76 -18.50
C GLY A 138 -36.26 -6.48 -17.40
N ILE A 139 -34.95 -6.24 -17.26
CA ILE A 139 -34.13 -6.81 -16.19
C ILE A 139 -33.97 -5.75 -15.10
N VAL A 140 -34.93 -5.71 -14.18
CA VAL A 140 -35.04 -4.65 -13.16
C VAL A 140 -34.28 -4.97 -11.87
N ASP A 141 -34.01 -6.24 -11.59
CA ASP A 141 -33.24 -6.67 -10.41
C ASP A 141 -32.54 -8.01 -10.66
N ASN A 142 -31.62 -8.40 -9.77
CA ASN A 142 -30.99 -9.72 -9.74
C ASN A 142 -31.98 -10.81 -9.30
N TYR A 143 -32.93 -10.47 -8.44
CA TYR A 143 -33.96 -11.37 -7.93
C TYR A 143 -35.32 -10.83 -8.34
N VAL A 144 -35.86 -11.38 -9.43
CA VAL A 144 -37.21 -11.06 -9.90
C VAL A 144 -38.16 -12.09 -9.31
N PHE A 145 -39.15 -11.66 -8.53
CA PHE A 145 -40.24 -12.53 -8.09
C PHE A 145 -41.30 -12.58 -9.21
N TRP A 146 -41.60 -13.79 -9.66
CA TRP A 146 -42.67 -14.10 -10.59
C TRP A 146 -43.93 -14.57 -9.85
#